data_AF-G5QGW2-F1
#
_entry.id   AF-G5QGW2-F1
#
_cell.length_a   1.000
_cell.length_b   1.000
_cell.length_c   1.000
_cell.angle_alpha   90.00
_cell.angle_beta   90.00
_cell.angle_gamma   90.00
#
_symmetry.space_group_name_H-M   'P 1'
#
loop_
_entity.id
_entity.type
_entity.pdbx_description
1 polymer ?
#
loop_
_entity_poly.entity_id
_entity_poly.type
_entity_poly.pdbx_seq_one_letter_code
_entity_poly.pdbx_strand_id
1 'polypeptide(L)'
;RGCVGAVDHTQENIWPSWYRQRVEVLWTTLNQFSNTGLTMQDKRILFRTRECLPSLFEGFNDNCVLVHGNFCLRSMLKDARSDQLLAMVGPGLMLWAPREFELFRLMDNPLAEGLLWHYLQRAPVAESFIWRRWLYVLWDEVAQLVNTGRFNRTNFDLAAKSLLPWLA
;
A
#
# COMPACT_ATOMS: atom_id res chain seq x y z
N ARG A 1 13.63 14.44 9.33
CA ARG A 1 12.40 15.17 8.94
C ARG A 1 12.33 15.14 7.42
N GLY A 2 11.20 14.77 6.84
CA GLY A 2 11.02 14.65 5.39
C GLY A 2 9.68 15.21 4.96
N CYS A 3 9.42 15.24 3.66
CA CYS A 3 8.12 15.59 3.10
C CYS A 3 7.35 14.31 2.78
N VAL A 4 6.06 14.28 3.13
CA VAL A 4 5.14 13.18 2.86
C VAL A 4 3.81 13.69 2.36
N GLY A 5 3.02 12.80 1.74
CA GLY A 5 1.67 13.10 1.31
C GLY A 5 1.56 13.36 -0.19
N ALA A 6 0.41 13.85 -0.62
CA ALA A 6 0.14 14.04 -2.04
C ALA A 6 1.09 15.09 -2.64
N VAL A 7 1.48 14.89 -3.91
CA VAL A 7 2.49 15.74 -4.57
C VAL A 7 2.05 17.21 -4.64
N ASP A 8 0.75 17.45 -4.77
CA ASP A 8 0.10 18.76 -4.75
C ASP A 8 -0.02 19.38 -3.35
N HIS A 9 0.02 18.57 -2.30
CA HIS A 9 -0.21 18.96 -0.91
C HIS A 9 0.78 18.27 0.05
N THR A 10 2.06 18.56 -0.12
CA THR A 10 3.13 17.98 0.70
C THR A 10 3.10 18.50 2.13
N GLN A 11 3.51 17.67 3.08
CA GLN A 11 3.53 17.98 4.51
C GLN A 11 4.89 17.63 5.11
N GLU A 12 5.41 18.50 5.97
CA GLU A 12 6.54 18.17 6.84
C GLU A 12 6.08 17.20 7.93
N ASN A 13 6.25 15.90 7.68
CA ASN A 13 5.81 14.84 8.58
C ASN A 13 6.63 13.56 8.32
N ILE A 14 6.48 12.56 9.17
CA ILE A 14 7.06 11.23 8.95
C ILE A 14 5.98 10.28 8.43
N TRP A 15 6.41 9.32 7.60
CA TRP A 15 5.49 8.38 6.97
C TRP A 15 4.58 7.62 7.95
N PRO A 16 5.06 7.06 9.09
CA PRO A 16 4.18 6.36 10.02
C PRO A 16 3.05 7.23 10.58
N SER A 17 3.34 8.51 10.87
CA SER A 17 2.35 9.46 11.39
C SER A 17 1.34 9.85 10.32
N TRP A 18 1.81 10.14 9.10
CA TRP A 18 0.92 10.47 7.97
C TRP A 18 0.04 9.27 7.58
N TYR A 19 0.62 8.08 7.51
CA TYR A 19 -0.12 6.86 7.18
C TYR A 19 -1.18 6.53 8.23
N ARG A 20 -0.89 6.75 9.53
CA ARG A 20 -1.89 6.64 10.60
C ARG A 20 -3.08 7.58 10.37
N GLN A 21 -2.82 8.86 10.05
CA GLN A 21 -3.88 9.81 9.74
C GLN A 21 -4.71 9.36 8.54
N ARG A 22 -4.06 8.88 7.47
CA ARG A 22 -4.75 8.31 6.30
C ARG A 22 -5.67 7.15 6.71
N VAL A 23 -5.19 6.22 7.53
CA VAL A 23 -5.97 5.09 8.02
C VAL A 23 -7.18 5.56 8.85
N GLU A 24 -7.02 6.55 9.73
CA GLU A 24 -8.13 7.09 10.53
C GLU A 24 -9.22 7.75 9.67
N VAL A 25 -8.81 8.47 8.61
CA VAL A 25 -9.75 9.03 7.64
C VAL A 25 -10.52 7.92 6.93
N LEU A 26 -9.82 6.92 6.39
CA LEU A 26 -10.45 5.77 5.72
C LEU A 26 -11.40 5.02 6.66
N TRP A 27 -11.01 4.79 7.90
CA TRP A 27 -11.82 4.12 8.91
C TRP A 27 -13.09 4.90 9.24
N THR A 28 -12.97 6.21 9.48
CA THR A 28 -14.10 7.09 9.76
C THR A 28 -15.08 7.10 8.59
N THR A 29 -14.58 7.25 7.36
CA THR A 29 -15.42 7.26 6.16
C THR A 29 -16.06 5.90 5.90
N LEU A 30 -15.34 4.79 6.08
CA LEU A 30 -15.88 3.43 5.94
C LEU A 30 -17.08 3.21 6.86
N ASN A 31 -17.04 3.72 8.10
CA ASN A 31 -18.11 3.58 9.08
C ASN A 31 -19.34 4.45 8.80
N GLN A 32 -19.26 5.39 7.85
CA GLN A 32 -20.44 6.14 7.38
C GLN A 32 -21.28 5.32 6.39
N PHE A 33 -20.72 4.27 5.80
CA PHE A 33 -21.44 3.39 4.88
C PHE A 33 -22.08 2.21 5.59
N SER A 34 -23.36 1.97 5.31
CA SER A 34 -24.12 0.83 5.86
C SER A 34 -23.93 -0.46 5.06
N ASN A 35 -23.70 -0.38 3.74
CA ASN A 35 -23.64 -1.53 2.84
C ASN A 35 -22.28 -1.67 2.15
N THR A 36 -21.25 -1.97 2.93
CA THR A 36 -19.87 -2.11 2.43
C THR A 36 -19.53 -3.52 1.92
N GLY A 37 -20.40 -4.51 2.16
CA GLY A 37 -20.10 -5.92 1.90
C GLY A 37 -19.07 -6.54 2.87
N LEU A 38 -18.56 -5.77 3.84
CA LEU A 38 -17.63 -6.25 4.86
C LEU A 38 -18.37 -6.94 6.02
N THR A 39 -17.89 -8.10 6.40
CA THR A 39 -18.38 -8.84 7.58
C THR A 39 -17.89 -8.20 8.88
N MET A 40 -18.47 -8.59 10.02
CA MET A 40 -17.95 -8.17 11.33
C MET A 40 -16.51 -8.64 11.56
N GLN A 41 -16.13 -9.79 11.02
CA GLN A 41 -14.77 -10.32 11.12
C GLN A 41 -13.78 -9.44 10.32
N ASP A 42 -14.17 -8.99 9.12
CA ASP A 42 -13.38 -8.08 8.31
C ASP A 42 -13.14 -6.76 9.07
N LYS A 43 -14.20 -6.20 9.68
CA LYS A 43 -14.12 -4.98 10.52
C LYS A 43 -13.23 -5.19 11.75
N ARG A 44 -13.26 -6.37 12.37
CA ARG A 44 -12.40 -6.70 13.53
C ARG A 44 -10.92 -6.73 13.14
N ILE A 45 -10.59 -7.27 11.97
CA ILE A 45 -9.21 -7.24 11.47
C ILE A 45 -8.76 -5.81 11.17
N LEU A 46 -9.59 -5.03 10.47
CA LEU A 46 -9.29 -3.62 10.22
C LEU A 46 -9.02 -2.85 11.51
N PHE A 47 -9.90 -3.00 12.50
CA PHE A 47 -9.71 -2.41 13.83
C PHE A 47 -8.38 -2.81 14.46
N ARG A 48 -8.05 -4.11 14.50
CA ARG A 48 -6.75 -4.58 15.05
C ARG A 48 -5.56 -3.98 14.31
N THR A 49 -5.58 -3.96 12.98
CA THR A 49 -4.46 -3.38 12.19
C THR A 49 -4.28 -1.89 12.45
N ARG A 50 -5.38 -1.17 12.69
CA ARG A 50 -5.38 0.25 13.07
C ARG A 50 -4.73 0.46 14.43
N GLU A 51 -5.14 -0.32 15.44
CA GLU A 51 -4.58 -0.23 16.80
C GLU A 51 -3.10 -0.63 16.83
N CYS A 52 -2.70 -1.64 16.05
CA CYS A 52 -1.31 -2.09 15.96
C CYS A 52 -0.42 -1.22 15.05
N LEU A 53 -0.90 -0.11 14.48
CA LEU A 53 -0.07 0.74 13.61
C LEU A 53 1.26 1.18 14.26
N PRO A 54 1.32 1.60 15.54
CA PRO A 54 2.59 1.96 16.17
C PRO A 54 3.62 0.82 16.15
N SER A 55 3.23 -0.42 16.46
CA SER A 55 4.13 -1.58 16.48
C SER A 55 4.50 -2.03 15.06
N LEU A 56 3.55 -2.03 14.12
CA LEU A 56 3.80 -2.40 12.72
C LEU A 56 4.80 -1.46 12.02
N PHE A 57 4.93 -0.22 12.52
CA PHE A 57 5.89 0.78 12.04
C PHE A 57 7.08 1.01 12.97
N GLU A 58 7.27 0.17 13.98
CA GLU A 58 8.42 0.28 14.86
C GLU A 58 9.74 0.18 14.07
N GLY A 59 10.68 1.07 14.36
CA GLY A 59 11.97 1.15 13.66
C GLY A 59 11.91 1.62 12.20
N PHE A 60 10.77 2.14 11.73
CA PHE A 60 10.64 2.61 10.35
C PHE A 60 11.58 3.80 10.06
N ASN A 61 12.42 3.67 9.03
CA ASN A 61 13.44 4.67 8.68
C ASN A 61 13.63 4.89 7.17
N ASP A 62 12.73 4.39 6.31
CA ASP A 62 12.87 4.58 4.86
C ASP A 62 12.52 6.02 4.45
N ASN A 63 13.26 6.53 3.48
CA ASN A 63 13.06 7.88 2.96
C ASN A 63 11.82 7.93 2.06
N CYS A 64 11.17 9.09 2.03
CA CYS A 64 10.06 9.32 1.11
C CYS A 64 10.59 9.77 -0.24
N VAL A 65 10.16 9.07 -1.28
CA VAL A 65 10.48 9.31 -2.68
C VAL A 65 9.19 9.57 -3.45
N LEU A 66 9.31 10.00 -4.70
CA LEU A 66 8.14 10.11 -5.56
C LEU A 66 7.62 8.70 -5.89
N VAL A 67 6.35 8.46 -5.57
CA VAL A 67 5.63 7.22 -5.91
C VAL A 67 4.57 7.54 -6.99
N HIS A 68 4.53 6.70 -8.03
CA HIS A 68 3.59 6.73 -9.16
C HIS A 68 2.13 6.48 -8.74
N GLY A 69 1.89 5.71 -7.68
CA GLY A 69 0.55 5.42 -7.15
C GLY A 69 -0.27 4.41 -7.96
N ASN A 70 0.30 3.89 -9.05
CA ASN A 70 -0.26 2.83 -9.88
C ASN A 70 0.86 1.98 -10.50
N PHE A 71 1.84 1.55 -9.71
CA PHE A 71 2.97 0.76 -10.22
C PHE A 71 2.61 -0.72 -10.38
N CYS A 72 2.17 -1.08 -11.57
CA CYS A 72 1.86 -2.46 -11.95
C CYS A 72 2.34 -2.73 -13.37
N LEU A 73 2.37 -3.99 -13.81
CA LEU A 73 2.82 -4.30 -15.18
C LEU A 73 1.94 -3.65 -16.25
N ARG A 74 0.66 -3.39 -15.95
CA ARG A 74 -0.27 -2.71 -16.87
C ARG A 74 0.07 -1.22 -17.05
N SER A 75 0.78 -0.61 -16.12
CA SER A 75 1.22 0.79 -16.21
C SER A 75 2.60 0.94 -16.87
N MET A 76 3.20 -0.17 -17.36
CA MET A 76 4.54 -0.19 -17.93
C MET A 76 4.46 -0.39 -19.45
N LEU A 77 4.93 0.60 -20.21
CA LEU A 77 5.08 0.48 -21.66
C LEU A 77 6.50 0.03 -21.98
N LYS A 78 6.59 -1.09 -22.68
CA LYS A 78 7.85 -1.74 -23.05
C LYS A 78 7.91 -1.92 -24.57
N ASP A 79 9.06 -1.68 -25.16
CA ASP A 79 9.31 -2.06 -26.54
C ASP A 79 9.41 -3.59 -26.66
N ALA A 80 8.53 -4.18 -27.47
CA ALA A 80 8.46 -5.63 -27.62
C ALA A 80 9.71 -6.24 -28.25
N ARG A 81 10.47 -5.47 -29.06
CA ARG A 81 11.65 -5.96 -29.76
C ARG A 81 12.93 -5.87 -28.93
N SER A 82 13.19 -4.72 -28.31
CA SER A 82 14.43 -4.47 -27.56
C SER A 82 14.36 -4.82 -26.08
N ASP A 83 13.17 -5.16 -25.58
CA ASP A 83 12.88 -5.37 -24.16
C ASP A 83 13.02 -4.10 -23.28
N GLN A 84 13.21 -2.92 -23.88
CA GLN A 84 13.42 -1.69 -23.10
C GLN A 84 12.10 -1.14 -22.54
N LEU A 85 12.12 -0.75 -21.26
CA LEU A 85 11.05 0.05 -20.66
C LEU A 85 11.07 1.45 -21.29
N LEU A 86 9.99 1.81 -21.97
CA LEU A 86 9.84 3.09 -22.66
C LEU A 86 9.22 4.15 -21.76
N ALA A 87 8.16 3.80 -21.02
CA ALA A 87 7.44 4.74 -20.18
C ALA A 87 6.66 4.06 -19.06
N MET A 88 6.44 4.82 -17.99
CA MET A 88 5.41 4.56 -16.98
C MET A 88 4.20 5.44 -17.30
N VAL A 89 3.01 4.88 -17.37
CA VAL A 89 1.78 5.60 -17.78
C VAL A 89 0.62 5.37 -16.82
N GLY A 90 -0.32 6.30 -16.81
CA GLY A 90 -1.52 6.22 -15.97
C GLY A 90 -1.18 6.26 -14.48
N PRO A 91 -0.56 7.35 -13.98
CA PRO A 91 -0.30 7.50 -12.55
C PRO A 91 -1.60 7.44 -11.75
N GLY A 92 -1.50 6.85 -10.56
CA GLY A 92 -2.56 6.92 -9.56
C GLY A 92 -2.45 8.23 -8.76
N LEU A 93 -2.90 8.19 -7.51
CA LEU A 93 -2.58 9.27 -6.58
C LEU A 93 -1.07 9.23 -6.28
N MET A 94 -0.32 10.14 -6.90
CA MET A 94 1.11 10.27 -6.69
C MET A 94 1.39 10.88 -5.31
N LEU A 95 2.34 10.31 -4.58
CA LEU A 95 2.71 10.76 -3.24
C LEU A 95 4.22 10.95 -3.13
N TRP A 96 4.63 11.73 -2.14
CA TRP A 96 5.90 11.55 -1.46
C TRP A 96 5.69 10.51 -0.36
N ALA A 97 6.21 9.31 -0.60
CA ALA A 97 5.98 8.15 0.25
C ALA A 97 7.20 7.23 0.19
N PRO A 98 7.40 6.31 1.16
CA PRO A 98 8.46 5.33 1.04
C PRO A 98 8.18 4.41 -0.14
N ARG A 99 9.26 3.94 -0.77
CA ARG A 99 9.18 2.98 -1.88
C ARG A 99 8.40 1.72 -1.54
N GLU A 100 8.37 1.29 -0.28
CA GLU A 100 7.51 0.18 0.17
C GLU A 100 6.03 0.40 -0.20
N PHE A 101 5.57 1.65 -0.19
CA PHE A 101 4.20 2.05 -0.55
C PHE A 101 3.94 2.06 -2.08
N GLU A 102 4.96 1.84 -2.89
CA GLU A 102 4.81 1.56 -4.32
C GLU A 102 4.97 0.05 -4.60
N LEU A 103 5.98 -0.56 -3.97
CA LEU A 103 6.35 -1.96 -4.19
C LEU A 103 5.27 -2.95 -3.78
N PHE A 104 4.41 -2.63 -2.81
CA PHE A 104 3.35 -3.54 -2.38
C PHE A 104 2.38 -3.90 -3.52
N ARG A 105 2.23 -3.02 -4.52
CA ARG A 105 1.34 -3.18 -5.68
C ARG A 105 1.80 -4.28 -6.63
N LEU A 106 3.08 -4.69 -6.56
CA LEU A 106 3.62 -5.81 -7.34
C LEU A 106 3.24 -7.16 -6.74
N MET A 107 1.95 -7.51 -6.77
CA MET A 107 1.43 -8.78 -6.21
C MET A 107 0.46 -9.53 -7.12
N ASP A 108 0.04 -8.93 -8.24
CA ASP A 108 -1.07 -9.44 -9.04
C ASP A 108 -0.75 -10.75 -9.79
N ASN A 109 0.53 -11.04 -10.07
CA ASN A 109 0.94 -12.21 -10.87
C ASN A 109 2.44 -12.55 -10.71
N PRO A 110 2.89 -13.74 -11.15
CA PRO A 110 4.28 -14.17 -10.99
C PRO A 110 5.33 -13.25 -11.65
N LEU A 111 4.99 -12.56 -12.74
CA LEU A 111 5.92 -11.60 -13.37
C LEU A 111 6.07 -10.34 -12.51
N ALA A 112 4.99 -9.86 -11.90
CA ALA A 112 5.02 -8.72 -10.98
C ALA A 112 5.82 -9.06 -9.73
N GLU A 113 5.62 -10.24 -9.16
CA GLU A 113 6.44 -10.74 -8.05
C GLU A 113 7.90 -10.90 -8.46
N GLY A 114 8.16 -11.43 -9.65
CA GLY A 114 9.51 -11.51 -10.21
C GLY A 114 10.20 -10.14 -10.27
N LEU A 115 9.48 -9.09 -10.72
CA LEU A 115 10.00 -7.73 -10.74
C LEU A 115 10.30 -7.21 -9.31
N LEU A 116 9.40 -7.46 -8.36
CA LEU A 116 9.62 -7.12 -6.95
C LEU A 116 10.90 -7.77 -6.42
N TRP A 117 11.08 -9.06 -6.67
CA TRP A 117 12.27 -9.80 -6.23
C TRP A 117 13.56 -9.23 -6.83
N HIS A 118 13.58 -8.95 -8.13
CA HIS A 118 14.74 -8.33 -8.79
C HIS A 118 15.04 -6.93 -8.24
N TYR A 119 14.02 -6.14 -7.91
CA TYR A 119 14.19 -4.84 -7.26
C TYR A 119 14.83 -5.00 -5.89
N LEU A 120 14.28 -5.88 -5.04
CA LEU A 120 14.75 -6.10 -3.67
C LEU A 120 16.19 -6.63 -3.60
N GLN A 121 16.64 -7.39 -4.60
CA GLN A 121 18.04 -7.81 -4.71
C GLN A 121 19.01 -6.64 -4.91
N ARG A 122 18.58 -5.56 -5.56
CA ARG A 122 19.42 -4.39 -5.84
C ARG A 122 19.26 -3.28 -4.80
N ALA A 123 18.05 -3.09 -4.31
CA ALA A 123 17.71 -2.11 -3.29
C ALA A 123 16.84 -2.76 -2.22
N PRO A 124 17.45 -3.45 -1.23
CA PRO A 124 16.70 -4.10 -0.15
C PRO A 124 15.91 -3.08 0.67
N VAL A 125 14.71 -3.47 1.12
CA VAL A 125 13.93 -2.76 2.15
C VAL A 125 14.13 -3.44 3.50
N ALA A 126 13.62 -2.85 4.58
CA ALA A 126 13.69 -3.48 5.90
C ALA A 126 12.90 -4.81 5.91
N GLU A 127 13.34 -5.79 6.71
CA GLU A 127 12.66 -7.08 6.86
C GLU A 127 11.18 -6.91 7.25
N SER A 128 10.91 -5.87 8.02
CA SER A 128 9.58 -5.43 8.44
C SER A 128 8.64 -5.05 7.30
N PHE A 129 9.14 -4.91 6.07
CA PHE A 129 8.31 -4.80 4.87
C PHE A 129 7.40 -6.01 4.68
N ILE A 130 7.76 -7.21 5.17
CA ILE A 130 6.94 -8.41 4.97
C ILE A 130 5.52 -8.22 5.51
N TRP A 131 5.35 -7.59 6.69
CA TRP A 131 4.03 -7.29 7.24
C TRP A 131 3.49 -5.95 6.75
N ARG A 132 4.34 -4.92 6.58
CA ARG A 132 3.88 -3.62 6.07
C ARG A 132 3.31 -3.72 4.66
N ARG A 133 3.84 -4.62 3.82
CA ARG A 133 3.28 -4.93 2.50
C ARG A 133 1.81 -5.31 2.61
N TRP A 134 1.48 -6.27 3.46
CA TRP A 134 0.09 -6.71 3.64
C TRP A 134 -0.78 -5.65 4.33
N LEU A 135 -0.21 -4.84 5.22
CA LEU A 135 -0.90 -3.69 5.79
C LEU A 135 -1.30 -2.69 4.69
N TYR A 136 -0.41 -2.41 3.74
CA TYR A 136 -0.69 -1.53 2.61
C TYR A 136 -1.76 -2.11 1.70
N VAL A 137 -1.68 -3.40 1.35
CA VAL A 137 -2.72 -4.07 0.55
C VAL A 137 -4.08 -3.95 1.22
N LEU A 138 -4.18 -4.29 2.50
CA LEU A 138 -5.44 -4.30 3.24
C LEU A 138 -6.13 -2.92 3.21
N TRP A 139 -5.38 -1.86 3.48
CA TRP A 139 -5.92 -0.50 3.51
C TRP A 139 -6.03 0.14 2.12
N ASP A 140 -5.31 -0.34 1.10
CA ASP A 140 -5.54 0.05 -0.29
C ASP A 140 -6.89 -0.49 -0.77
N GLU A 141 -7.27 -1.73 -0.44
CA GLU A 141 -8.61 -2.27 -0.76
C GLU A 141 -9.73 -1.48 -0.06
N VAL A 142 -9.54 -1.07 1.20
CA VAL A 142 -10.48 -0.16 1.88
C VAL A 142 -10.54 1.20 1.16
N ALA A 143 -9.40 1.74 0.72
CA ALA A 143 -9.37 2.98 -0.03
C ALA A 143 -10.09 2.87 -1.39
N GLN A 144 -9.92 1.75 -2.11
CA GLN A 144 -10.65 1.49 -3.36
C GLN A 144 -12.15 1.43 -3.10
N LEU A 145 -12.58 0.75 -2.03
CA LEU A 145 -13.99 0.61 -1.68
C LEU A 145 -14.62 1.97 -1.36
N VAL A 146 -13.97 2.74 -0.49
CA VAL A 146 -14.47 4.04 -0.05
C VAL A 146 -14.50 5.05 -1.21
N ASN A 147 -13.46 5.08 -2.05
CA ASN A 147 -13.34 6.11 -3.09
C ASN A 147 -14.03 5.76 -4.41
N THR A 148 -14.19 4.48 -4.73
CA THR A 148 -14.67 4.04 -6.05
C THR A 148 -15.79 2.99 -6.00
N GLY A 149 -16.11 2.47 -4.81
CA GLY A 149 -17.03 1.34 -4.64
C GLY A 149 -16.44 -0.01 -5.07
N ARG A 150 -15.18 -0.06 -5.53
CA ARG A 150 -14.50 -1.31 -5.94
C ARG A 150 -13.81 -1.96 -4.76
N PHE A 151 -13.92 -3.27 -4.63
CA PHE A 151 -13.27 -4.03 -3.56
C PHE A 151 -12.85 -5.40 -4.06
N ASN A 152 -11.56 -5.71 -3.98
CA ASN A 152 -11.05 -7.03 -4.32
C ASN A 152 -10.99 -7.91 -3.07
N ARG A 153 -12.00 -8.79 -2.94
CA ARG A 153 -12.13 -9.72 -1.81
C ARG A 153 -10.90 -10.63 -1.66
N THR A 154 -10.36 -11.12 -2.76
CA THR A 154 -9.21 -12.04 -2.76
C THR A 154 -7.97 -11.37 -2.17
N ASN A 155 -7.69 -10.13 -2.58
CA ASN A 155 -6.57 -9.35 -2.04
C ASN A 155 -6.76 -9.06 -0.55
N PHE A 156 -7.97 -8.64 -0.16
CA PHE A 156 -8.28 -8.35 1.23
C PHE A 156 -8.11 -9.58 2.13
N ASP A 157 -8.66 -10.73 1.74
CA ASP A 157 -8.57 -11.98 2.52
C ASP A 157 -7.12 -12.46 2.65
N LEU A 158 -6.34 -12.37 1.57
CA LEU A 158 -4.92 -12.71 1.58
C LEU A 158 -4.14 -11.80 2.54
N ALA A 159 -4.34 -10.48 2.45
CA ALA A 159 -3.68 -9.52 3.32
C ALA A 159 -4.08 -9.71 4.80
N ALA A 160 -5.38 -9.89 5.07
CA ALA A 160 -5.91 -10.13 6.40
C ALA A 160 -5.30 -11.39 7.03
N LYS A 161 -5.27 -12.51 6.28
CA LYS A 161 -4.66 -13.77 6.74
C LYS A 161 -3.16 -13.61 6.98
N SER A 162 -2.45 -12.97 6.04
CA SER A 162 -1.01 -12.79 6.12
C SER A 162 -0.61 -11.90 7.30
N LEU A 163 -1.42 -10.90 7.69
CA LEU A 163 -1.10 -10.01 8.81
C LEU A 163 -1.25 -10.64 10.20
N LEU A 164 -2.04 -11.71 10.35
CA LEU A 164 -2.41 -12.28 11.66
C LEU A 164 -1.25 -12.48 12.64
N PRO A 165 -0.04 -12.95 12.23
CA PRO A 165 1.08 -13.14 13.16
C PRO A 165 1.56 -11.86 13.86
N TRP A 166 1.25 -10.68 13.31
CA TRP A 166 1.72 -9.37 13.79
C TRP A 166 0.64 -8.53 14.48
N LEU A 167 -0.56 -9.09 14.71
CA LEU A 167 -1.70 -8.37 15.29
C LEU A 167 -2.02 -8.78 16.73
N ALA A 168 -1.07 -9.40 17.43
CA ALA A 168 -1.24 -9.93 18.79
C ALA A 168 -1.82 -8.89 19.77
#